data_AF-A0A8X8C021-F1
#
_entry.id   AF-A0A8X8C021-F1
#
_cell.length_a   1.000
_cell.length_b   1.000
_cell.length_c   1.000
_cell.angle_alpha   90.00
_cell.angle_beta   90.00
_cell.angle_gamma   90.00
#
_symmetry.space_group_name_H-M   'P 1'
#
loop_
_entity.id
_entity.type
_entity.pdbx_description
1 polymer ?
#
loop_
_entity_poly.entity_id
_entity_poly.type
_entity_poly.pdbx_seq_one_letter_code
_entity_poly.pdbx_strand_id
1 'polypeptide(L)'
;MLVAKNILLRYLPLESDILCTHPMFGPESGKNSWAGLPFVYDKVRIGKEEDRIDRFERFLDVFAKGCRMVEMSCAKHDMYAAGSQFVTHTVGRLLKRFGLETSPINTKGYETLLDLVENTAGDSFELYYGLFM
;
A
#
# COMPACT_ATOMS: atom_id res chain seq x y z
N MET A 1 1.07 -0.62 8.64
CA MET A 1 2.43 -0.06 8.78
C MET A 1 2.85 0.10 10.24
N LEU A 2 1.95 0.51 11.14
CA LEU A 2 2.25 0.79 12.55
C LEU A 2 2.77 -0.45 13.30
N VAL A 3 2.16 -1.62 13.06
CA VAL A 3 2.63 -2.89 13.66
C VAL A 3 4.07 -3.19 13.25
N ALA A 4 4.38 -3.10 11.95
CA ALA A 4 5.73 -3.31 11.44
C ALA A 4 6.74 -2.31 12.04
N LYS A 5 6.39 -1.01 12.08
CA LYS A 5 7.20 0.03 12.75
C LYS A 5 7.54 -0.35 14.19
N ASN A 6 6.55 -0.78 14.97
CA ASN A 6 6.75 -1.13 16.38
C ASN A 6 7.64 -2.36 16.55
N ILE A 7 7.51 -3.37 15.67
CA ILE A 7 8.38 -4.55 15.65
C ILE A 7 9.82 -4.13 15.33
N LEU A 8 10.03 -3.35 14.28
CA LEU A 8 11.37 -2.91 13.87
C LEU A 8 12.05 -2.08 14.97
N LEU A 9 11.32 -1.14 15.60
CA LEU A 9 11.85 -0.34 16.71
C LEU A 9 12.22 -1.19 17.94
N ARG A 10 11.47 -2.27 18.20
CA ARG A 10 11.69 -3.13 19.36
C ARG A 10 12.89 -4.06 19.19
N TYR A 11 13.14 -4.54 17.97
CA TYR A 11 14.09 -5.62 17.74
C TYR A 11 15.34 -5.20 16.97
N LEU A 12 15.33 -4.08 16.24
CA LEU A 12 16.53 -3.62 15.52
C LEU A 12 17.44 -2.77 16.42
N PRO A 13 18.78 -2.97 16.37
CA PRO A 13 19.77 -2.15 17.07
C PRO A 13 19.61 -0.65 16.79
N LEU A 14 20.01 0.22 17.71
CA LEU A 14 19.85 1.68 17.60
C LEU A 14 20.56 2.27 16.36
N GLU A 15 21.62 1.60 15.93
CA GLU A 15 22.45 1.92 14.77
C GLU A 15 21.73 1.64 13.44
N SER A 16 20.64 0.85 13.47
CA SER A 16 19.86 0.53 12.27
C SER A 16 18.88 1.66 11.93
N ASP A 17 18.97 2.16 10.70
CA ASP A 17 17.96 3.05 10.12
C ASP A 17 16.65 2.29 9.88
N ILE A 18 15.53 2.98 10.05
CA ILE A 18 14.18 2.48 9.82
C ILE A 18 13.42 3.51 8.98
N LEU A 19 13.10 3.08 7.76
CA LEU A 19 12.13 3.71 6.89
C LEU A 19 10.96 2.73 6.72
N CYS A 20 9.75 3.16 7.05
CA CYS A 20 8.55 2.41 6.70
C CYS A 20 7.95 3.01 5.43
N THR A 21 7.67 2.17 4.43
CA THR A 21 7.01 2.60 3.20
C THR A 21 5.80 1.74 2.89
N HIS A 22 4.91 2.28 2.06
CA HIS A 22 3.83 1.54 1.43
C HIS A 22 3.55 2.16 0.06
N PRO A 23 4.03 1.51 -1.03
CA PRO A 23 3.50 1.78 -2.36
C PRO A 23 2.01 1.43 -2.35
N MET A 24 1.13 2.41 -2.55
CA MET A 24 -0.33 2.19 -2.56
C MET A 24 -0.79 1.61 -3.90
N PHE A 25 0.02 0.72 -4.47
CA PHE A 25 -0.15 0.07 -5.75
C PHE A 25 0.59 -1.28 -5.76
N GLY A 26 0.10 -2.20 -6.59
CA GLY A 26 0.64 -3.56 -6.71
C GLY A 26 0.87 -3.94 -8.17
N PRO A 27 1.11 -5.24 -8.46
CA PRO A 27 1.33 -5.74 -9.81
C PRO A 27 0.20 -5.39 -10.79
N GLU A 28 -1.05 -5.36 -10.32
CA GLU A 28 -2.21 -5.03 -11.16
C GLU A 28 -2.39 -3.51 -11.31
N SER A 29 -2.47 -2.76 -10.20
CA SER A 29 -2.73 -1.32 -10.24
C SER A 29 -1.54 -0.46 -10.70
N GLY A 30 -0.32 -0.99 -10.63
CA GLY A 30 0.92 -0.37 -11.09
C GLY A 30 1.54 -1.04 -12.32
N LYS A 31 0.80 -1.91 -13.01
CA LYS A 31 1.31 -2.78 -14.09
C LYS A 31 2.05 -2.04 -15.20
N ASN A 32 1.47 -0.93 -15.66
CA ASN A 32 1.94 -0.19 -16.83
C ASN A 32 2.81 1.01 -16.46
N SER A 33 2.55 1.63 -15.31
CA SER A 33 3.29 2.80 -14.84
C SER A 33 2.99 3.06 -13.36
N TRP A 34 3.95 3.69 -12.67
CA TRP A 34 3.76 4.22 -11.32
C TRP A 34 3.51 5.74 -11.31
N ALA A 35 3.41 6.34 -12.51
CA ALA A 35 3.19 7.77 -12.67
C ALA A 35 1.93 8.24 -11.93
N GLY A 36 2.10 9.16 -10.99
CA GLY A 36 1.04 9.73 -10.16
C GLY A 36 0.49 8.81 -9.07
N LEU A 37 0.91 7.54 -8.99
CA LEU A 37 0.44 6.62 -7.96
C LEU A 37 1.01 6.98 -6.59
N PRO A 38 0.26 6.81 -5.49
CA PRO A 38 0.71 7.22 -4.17
C PRO A 38 1.82 6.30 -3.66
N PHE A 39 2.93 6.89 -3.22
CA PHE A 39 3.97 6.19 -2.45
C PHE A 39 4.03 6.81 -1.06
N VAL A 40 3.59 6.07 -0.05
CA VAL A 40 3.53 6.54 1.33
C VAL A 40 4.82 6.17 2.06
N TYR A 41 5.34 7.07 2.89
CA TYR A 41 6.51 6.78 3.71
C TYR A 41 6.50 7.51 5.07
N ASP A 42 7.20 6.92 6.05
CA ASP A 42 7.43 7.44 7.40
C ASP A 42 8.94 7.32 7.75
N LYS A 43 9.61 8.46 8.00
CA LYS A 43 11.01 8.51 8.45
C LYS A 43 11.09 8.15 9.95
N VAL A 44 11.05 6.86 10.26
CA VAL A 44 10.90 6.37 11.64
C VAL A 44 12.16 6.56 12.50
N ARG A 45 13.33 6.15 12.00
CA ARG A 45 14.61 6.32 12.69
C ARG A 45 15.70 6.48 11.64
N ILE A 46 16.26 7.67 11.51
CA ILE A 46 17.37 7.94 10.59
C ILE A 46 18.49 8.56 11.41
N GLY A 47 19.71 8.05 11.25
CA GLY A 47 20.88 8.65 11.87
C GLY A 47 21.14 10.07 11.42
N LYS A 48 22.01 10.76 12.15
CA LYS A 48 22.38 12.15 11.85
C LYS A 48 23.58 12.25 10.91
N GLU A 49 24.25 11.12 10.67
CA GLU A 49 25.39 11.03 9.78
C GLU A 49 24.94 11.23 8.33
N GLU A 50 25.68 12.05 7.58
CA GLU A 50 25.32 12.48 6.21
C GLU A 50 25.11 11.29 5.26
N ASP A 51 25.92 10.23 5.40
CA ASP A 51 25.80 9.02 4.59
C ASP A 51 24.46 8.30 4.82
N ARG A 52 23.92 8.34 6.03
CA ARG A 52 22.63 7.71 6.37
C ARG A 52 21.47 8.49 5.77
N ILE A 53 21.55 9.81 5.81
CA ILE A 53 20.58 10.71 5.19
C ILE A 53 20.61 10.53 3.66
N ASP A 54 21.79 10.53 3.04
CA ASP A 54 21.95 10.31 1.59
C ASP A 54 21.36 8.97 1.14
N ARG A 55 21.61 7.88 1.87
CA ARG A 55 21.03 6.56 1.55
C ARG A 55 19.51 6.60 1.49
N PHE A 56 18.88 7.27 2.45
CA PHE A 56 17.44 7.40 2.51
C PHE A 56 16.88 8.23 1.35
N GLU A 57 17.47 9.40 1.09
CA GLU A 57 17.02 10.29 0.02
C GLU A 57 17.20 9.62 -1.35
N ARG A 58 18.30 8.89 -1.57
CA ARG A 58 18.51 8.09 -2.79
C ARG A 58 17.49 6.98 -2.97
N PHE A 59 17.08 6.32 -1.89
CA PHE A 59 16.02 5.32 -1.96
C PHE A 59 14.68 5.95 -2.36
N LEU A 60 14.31 7.08 -1.73
CA LEU A 60 13.08 7.79 -2.09
C LEU A 60 13.10 8.35 -3.51
N ASP A 61 14.25 8.82 -3.99
CA ASP A 61 14.42 9.39 -5.34
C ASP A 61 14.04 8.38 -6.45
N VAL A 62 14.19 7.08 -6.20
CA VAL A 62 13.71 6.03 -7.12
C VAL A 62 12.22 6.16 -7.40
N PHE A 63 11.43 6.41 -6.34
CA PHE A 63 9.97 6.53 -6.45
C PHE A 63 9.54 7.94 -6.80
N ALA A 64 10.25 8.97 -6.34
CA ALA A 64 9.93 10.37 -6.58
C ALA A 64 9.91 10.76 -8.08
N LYS A 65 10.60 9.98 -8.93
CA LYS A 65 10.63 10.17 -10.39
C LYS A 65 9.30 9.90 -11.10
N GLY A 66 8.35 9.26 -10.44
CA GLY A 66 7.04 8.95 -11.04
C GLY A 66 5.90 8.92 -10.04
N CYS A 67 6.14 8.47 -8.81
CA CYS A 67 5.12 8.38 -7.79
C CYS A 67 4.78 9.75 -7.20
N ARG A 68 3.54 9.89 -6.72
CA ARG A 68 3.17 10.96 -5.82
C ARG A 68 3.65 10.60 -4.41
N MET A 69 4.72 11.25 -3.97
CA MET A 69 5.33 11.02 -2.66
C MET A 69 4.45 11.60 -1.54
N VAL A 70 4.10 10.78 -0.55
CA VAL A 70 3.24 11.18 0.57
C VAL A 70 3.89 10.81 1.90
N GLU A 71 4.45 11.81 2.58
CA GLU A 71 4.99 11.63 3.93
C GLU A 71 3.86 11.64 4.97
N MET A 72 3.74 10.59 5.77
CA MET A 72 2.83 10.55 6.92
C MET A 72 3.26 9.52 7.96
N SER A 73 2.81 9.68 9.20
CA SER A 73 3.09 8.69 10.25
C SER A 73 2.43 7.35 9.96
N CYS A 74 3.07 6.24 10.36
CA CYS A 74 2.50 4.90 10.22
C CYS A 74 1.10 4.76 10.86
N ALA A 75 0.83 5.47 11.96
CA ALA A 75 -0.48 5.46 12.62
C ALA A 75 -1.55 6.15 11.77
N LYS A 76 -1.22 7.30 11.17
CA LYS A 76 -2.14 8.02 10.28
C LYS A 76 -2.39 7.25 8.98
N HIS A 77 -1.35 6.60 8.45
CA HIS A 77 -1.47 5.68 7.33
C HIS A 77 -2.48 4.56 7.65
N ASP A 78 -2.30 3.83 8.75
CA ASP A 78 -3.16 2.69 9.08
C ASP A 78 -4.61 3.11 9.32
N MET A 79 -4.83 4.28 9.92
CA MET A 79 -6.17 4.88 10.06
C MET A 79 -6.85 5.10 8.70
N TYR A 80 -6.14 5.64 7.70
CA TYR A 80 -6.69 5.82 6.37
C TYR A 80 -6.85 4.50 5.61
N ALA A 81 -5.86 3.59 5.70
CA ALA A 81 -5.86 2.31 5.00
C ALA A 81 -7.00 1.40 5.48
N ALA A 82 -7.32 1.43 6.78
CA ALA A 82 -8.46 0.71 7.34
C ALA A 82 -9.81 1.17 6.75
N GLY A 83 -9.98 2.47 6.54
CA GLY A 83 -11.21 3.04 5.96
C GLY A 83 -11.28 3.01 4.43
N SER A 84 -10.18 2.66 3.75
CA SER A 84 -10.10 2.67 2.28
C SER A 84 -9.70 1.31 1.73
N GLN A 85 -8.41 0.97 1.76
CA GLN A 85 -7.86 -0.27 1.22
C GLN A 85 -8.52 -1.53 1.80
N PHE A 86 -8.71 -1.59 3.13
CA PHE A 86 -9.37 -2.76 3.75
C PHE A 86 -10.83 -2.91 3.30
N VAL A 87 -11.58 -1.80 3.20
CA VAL A 87 -12.97 -1.81 2.70
C VAL A 87 -13.01 -2.29 1.25
N THR A 88 -12.14 -1.75 0.40
CA THR A 88 -12.01 -2.13 -1.02
C THR A 88 -11.73 -3.63 -1.17
N HIS A 89 -10.77 -4.19 -0.44
CA HIS A 89 -10.49 -5.63 -0.47
C HIS A 89 -11.64 -6.47 0.05
N THR A 90 -12.30 -6.05 1.13
CA THR A 90 -13.42 -6.79 1.71
C THR A 90 -14.58 -6.87 0.72
N VAL A 91 -14.94 -5.75 0.08
CA VAL A 91 -16.01 -5.71 -0.92
C VAL A 91 -15.63 -6.53 -2.15
N GLY A 92 -14.42 -6.37 -2.70
CA GLY A 92 -13.96 -7.14 -3.85
C GLY A 92 -13.99 -8.65 -3.61
N ARG A 93 -13.53 -9.11 -2.43
CA ARG A 93 -13.57 -10.55 -2.05
C ARG A 93 -15.00 -11.05 -1.84
N LEU A 94 -15.87 -10.25 -1.25
CA LEU A 94 -17.29 -10.59 -1.08
C LEU A 94 -17.97 -10.78 -2.45
N LEU A 95 -17.77 -9.83 -3.36
CA LEU A 95 -18.31 -9.90 -4.73
C LEU A 95 -17.75 -11.10 -5.49
N LYS A 96 -16.44 -11.37 -5.39
CA LYS A 96 -15.83 -12.59 -5.96
C LYS A 96 -16.54 -13.85 -5.49
N ARG A 97 -16.91 -13.92 -4.20
CA ARG A 97 -17.61 -15.08 -3.62
C ARG A 97 -19.05 -15.23 -4.13
N PHE A 98 -19.70 -14.14 -4.52
CA PHE A 98 -21.00 -14.19 -5.17
C PHE A 98 -20.94 -14.64 -6.64
N GLY A 99 -19.75 -14.74 -7.23
CA GLY A 99 -19.59 -15.21 -8.61
C GLY A 99 -20.19 -14.23 -9.61
N LEU A 100 -19.86 -12.94 -9.50
CA LEU A 100 -20.32 -11.94 -10.46
C LEU A 100 -19.92 -12.33 -11.89
N GLU A 101 -20.89 -12.32 -12.79
CA GLU A 101 -20.72 -12.58 -14.21
C GLU A 101 -21.07 -11.32 -15.02
N THR A 102 -20.45 -11.19 -16.18
CA THR A 102 -20.77 -10.13 -17.14
C THR A 102 -22.07 -10.44 -17.89
N SER A 103 -22.80 -9.41 -18.32
CA SER A 103 -24.01 -9.54 -19.13
C SER A 103 -24.05 -8.49 -20.26
N PRO A 104 -24.86 -8.70 -21.31
CA PRO A 104 -25.03 -7.72 -22.40
C PRO A 104 -25.63 -6.38 -21.97
N ILE A 105 -26.17 -6.26 -20.76
CA ILE A 105 -26.87 -5.08 -20.24
C ILE A 105 -26.18 -4.49 -19.00
N ASN A 106 -24.87 -4.74 -18.84
CA ASN A 106 -24.12 -4.19 -17.71
C ASN A 106 -24.28 -2.66 -17.63
N THR A 107 -24.53 -2.18 -16.42
CA THR A 107 -24.43 -0.75 -16.14
C THR A 107 -22.96 -0.37 -15.91
N LYS A 108 -22.61 0.89 -16.12
CA LYS A 108 -21.26 1.40 -15.81
C LYS A 108 -20.86 1.17 -14.35
N GLY A 109 -21.81 1.26 -13.42
CA GLY A 109 -21.57 0.95 -12.01
C GLY A 109 -21.23 -0.52 -11.77
N TYR A 110 -21.87 -1.44 -12.50
CA TYR A 110 -21.59 -2.88 -12.39
C TYR A 110 -20.25 -3.25 -13.04
N GLU A 111 -19.87 -2.62 -14.15
CA GLU A 111 -18.52 -2.76 -14.74
C GLU A 111 -17.43 -2.41 -13.71
N THR A 112 -17.59 -1.30 -12.97
CA THR A 112 -16.64 -0.94 -11.88
C THR A 112 -16.55 -2.00 -10.79
N LEU A 113 -17.65 -2.73 -10.49
CA LEU A 113 -17.64 -3.82 -9.51
C LEU A 113 -16.91 -5.05 -10.06
N LEU A 114 -17.07 -5.37 -11.34
CA LEU A 114 -16.31 -6.43 -12.01
C LEU A 114 -14.80 -6.11 -11.99
N ASP A 115 -14.44 -4.88 -12.37
CA ASP A 115 -13.05 -4.41 -12.31
C ASP A 115 -12.48 -4.47 -10.89
N LEU A 116 -13.28 -4.13 -9.86
CA LEU A 116 -12.89 -4.26 -8.47
C LEU A 116 -12.59 -5.72 -8.08
N VAL A 117 -13.42 -6.67 -8.54
CA VAL A 117 -13.18 -8.10 -8.31
C VAL A 117 -11.87 -8.53 -8.97
N GLU A 118 -11.62 -8.15 -10.21
CA GLU A 118 -10.37 -8.47 -10.91
C GLU A 118 -9.15 -7.88 -10.20
N ASN A 119 -9.19 -6.60 -9.86
CA ASN A 119 -8.09 -5.90 -9.19
C ASN A 119 -7.77 -6.46 -7.79
N THR A 120 -8.75 -7.08 -7.11
CA THR A 120 -8.55 -7.69 -5.78
C THR A 120 -8.30 -9.20 -5.84
N ALA A 121 -8.50 -9.83 -7.00
CA ALA A 121 -8.41 -11.28 -7.16
C ALA A 121 -6.97 -11.80 -7.17
N GLY A 122 -6.00 -10.97 -7.57
CA GLY A 122 -4.58 -11.31 -7.61
C GLY A 122 -3.90 -11.36 -6.24
N ASP A 123 -4.52 -10.77 -5.21
CA ASP A 123 -3.92 -10.65 -3.89
C ASP A 123 -4.19 -11.88 -3.00
N SER A 124 -3.16 -12.31 -2.28
CA SER A 124 -3.24 -13.46 -1.38
C SER A 124 -4.18 -13.21 -0.19
N PHE A 125 -4.74 -14.26 0.38
CA PHE A 125 -5.56 -14.13 1.59
C PHE A 125 -4.73 -13.64 2.78
N GLU A 126 -3.45 -14.00 2.83
CA GLU A 126 -2.48 -13.53 3.82
C GLU A 126 -2.33 -12.01 3.79
N LEU A 127 -2.25 -11.41 2.58
CA LEU A 127 -2.22 -9.95 2.44
C LEU A 127 -3.49 -9.32 3.03
N TYR A 128 -4.66 -9.90 2.73
CA TYR A 128 -5.93 -9.42 3.26
C TYR A 128 -6.02 -9.54 4.79
N TYR A 129 -5.61 -10.68 5.36
CA TYR A 129 -5.58 -10.85 6.82
C TYR A 129 -4.62 -9.86 7.49
N GLY A 130 -3.49 -9.55 6.83
CA GLY A 130 -2.56 -8.53 7.28
C GLY A 130 -3.10 -7.10 7.24
N LEU A 131 -4.20 -6.83 6.52
CA LEU A 131 -4.90 -5.54 6.55
C LEU A 131 -5.94 -5.44 7.69
N PHE A 132 -6.35 -6.58 8.26
CA PHE A 132 -7.34 -6.65 9.33
C PHE A 132 -6.72 -6.58 10.74
N MET A 133 -5.55 -7.17 10.91
CA MET A 133 -4.80 -7.22 12.18
C MET A 133 -4.01 -5.94 12.45
#